data_AF-A0A3N5MM83-F1
#
_entry.id   AF-A0A3N5MM83-F1
#
_cell.length_a   1.000
_cell.length_b   1.000
_cell.length_c   1.000
_cell.angle_alpha   90.00
_cell.angle_beta   90.00
_cell.angle_gamma   90.00
#
_symmetry.space_group_name_H-M   'P 1'
#
loop_
_entity.id
_entity.type
_entity.pdbx_description
1 polymer ?
#
loop_
_entity_poly.entity_id
_entity_poly.type
_entity_poly.pdbx_seq_one_letter_code
_entity_poly.pdbx_strand_id
1 'polypeptide(L)'
;IRRDIIQQVSVWTAIAAEDLKAGDEVGVYMKDGFLYAGKAPLAATGSVVAYAKKDEDVGVARLNGIIEHHEGTVHVCKVPRIQHGGSRNVKKDQLLEIAGSVGMVAAVGLEAWIALKSAGRNPDMFFGAREGVIEAAFHGIDCAIVIVDEEFTDFLKRLESVELAYVIHDLIAP
;
A
#
# COMPACT_ATOMS: atom_id res chain seq x y z
N ILE A 1 7.84 13.62 1.65
CA ILE A 1 8.55 13.28 0.38
C ILE A 1 9.81 12.53 0.77
N ARG A 2 9.78 11.20 0.67
CA ARG A 2 10.97 10.37 0.80
C ARG A 2 11.77 10.47 -0.51
N ARG A 3 13.10 10.51 -0.40
CA ARG A 3 14.01 10.49 -1.55
C ARG A 3 14.78 9.18 -1.48
N ASP A 4 14.41 8.21 -2.29
CA ASP A 4 15.16 6.97 -2.36
C ASP A 4 16.50 7.23 -3.09
N ILE A 5 17.60 6.92 -2.40
CA ILE A 5 18.94 7.05 -2.97
C ILE A 5 19.16 5.85 -3.89
N ILE A 6 19.30 6.12 -5.18
CA ILE A 6 19.59 5.09 -6.18
C ILE A 6 21.01 4.57 -5.92
N GLN A 7 21.13 3.44 -5.19
CA GLN A 7 22.33 2.61 -5.24
C GLN A 7 22.53 2.15 -6.69
N GLN A 8 23.77 1.90 -7.13
CA GLN A 8 24.12 1.52 -8.51
C GLN A 8 23.48 0.17 -8.94
N VAL A 9 22.17 0.14 -9.11
CA VAL A 9 21.43 -0.90 -9.79
C VAL A 9 21.52 -0.56 -11.26
N SER A 10 22.12 -1.45 -12.05
CA SER A 10 22.35 -1.22 -13.48
C SER A 10 21.05 -1.11 -14.27
N VAL A 11 20.00 -1.82 -13.84
CA VAL A 11 18.69 -1.88 -14.48
C VAL A 11 17.60 -2.02 -13.43
N TRP A 12 16.61 -1.13 -13.47
CA TRP A 12 15.39 -1.20 -12.66
C TRP A 12 14.28 -1.87 -13.45
N THR A 13 13.44 -2.66 -12.79
CA THR A 13 12.26 -3.25 -13.42
C THR A 13 11.05 -2.36 -13.17
N ALA A 14 10.30 -2.05 -14.22
CA ALA A 14 9.06 -1.29 -14.17
C ALA A 14 7.99 -1.98 -15.03
N ILE A 15 6.74 -1.51 -14.96
CA ILE A 15 5.66 -1.91 -15.86
C ILE A 15 5.63 -0.93 -17.02
N ALA A 16 5.62 -1.45 -18.25
CA ALA A 16 5.51 -0.60 -19.44
C ALA A 16 4.11 0.00 -19.55
N ALA A 17 3.99 1.34 -19.47
CA ALA A 17 2.71 2.04 -19.58
C ALA A 17 2.15 2.06 -21.02
N GLU A 18 3.01 1.78 -22.00
CA GLU A 18 2.77 1.71 -23.43
C GLU A 18 3.83 0.80 -24.09
N ASP A 19 3.74 0.56 -25.40
CA ASP A 19 4.79 -0.19 -26.11
C ASP A 19 6.11 0.60 -26.13
N LEU A 20 7.18 -0.04 -25.65
CA LEU A 20 8.52 0.53 -25.51
C LEU A 20 9.54 -0.29 -26.30
N LYS A 21 10.46 0.37 -26.99
CA LYS A 21 11.55 -0.27 -27.75
C LYS A 21 12.87 -0.12 -27.01
N ALA A 22 13.79 -1.06 -27.26
CA ALA A 22 15.16 -0.93 -26.77
C ALA A 22 15.78 0.41 -27.20
N GLY A 23 16.33 1.13 -26.24
CA GLY A 23 16.92 2.46 -26.43
C GLY A 23 15.96 3.63 -26.26
N ASP A 24 14.64 3.41 -26.17
CA ASP A 24 13.67 4.49 -25.91
C ASP A 24 14.03 5.20 -24.60
N GLU A 25 13.98 6.54 -24.62
CA GLU A 25 14.06 7.36 -23.41
C GLU A 25 12.67 7.43 -22.78
N VAL A 26 12.61 7.14 -21.48
CA VAL A 26 11.35 7.01 -20.74
C VAL A 26 11.41 7.80 -19.44
N GLY A 27 10.28 8.39 -19.07
CA GLY A 27 10.03 8.83 -17.71
C GLY A 27 9.53 7.66 -16.87
N VAL A 28 9.89 7.66 -15.58
CA VAL A 28 9.44 6.66 -14.61
C VAL A 28 8.63 7.29 -13.48
N TYR A 29 7.63 6.59 -12.97
CA TYR A 29 6.74 7.08 -11.93
C TYR A 29 6.08 5.95 -11.15
N MET A 30 5.68 6.23 -9.90
CA MET A 30 4.87 5.30 -9.11
C MET A 30 3.39 5.44 -9.47
N LYS A 31 2.70 4.31 -9.60
CA LYS A 31 1.25 4.24 -9.74
C LYS A 31 0.74 2.94 -9.11
N ASP A 32 -0.28 3.05 -8.27
CA ASP A 32 -0.94 1.91 -7.61
C ASP A 32 0.05 0.97 -6.89
N GLY A 33 1.11 1.52 -6.30
CA GLY A 33 2.16 0.76 -5.63
C GLY A 33 3.28 0.21 -6.53
N PHE A 34 3.18 0.38 -7.85
CA PHE A 34 4.15 -0.16 -8.80
C PHE A 34 4.90 0.95 -9.53
N LEU A 35 6.13 0.64 -9.92
CA LEU A 35 6.93 1.50 -10.79
C LEU A 35 6.50 1.30 -12.24
N TYR A 36 6.16 2.37 -12.93
CA TYR A 36 5.83 2.40 -14.36
C TYR A 36 6.88 3.16 -15.16
N ALA A 37 6.99 2.83 -16.45
CA ALA A 37 7.80 3.54 -17.43
C ALA A 37 6.97 3.90 -18.68
N GLY A 38 7.10 5.12 -19.18
CA GLY A 38 6.39 5.60 -20.37
C GLY A 38 7.18 6.66 -21.12
N LYS A 39 6.76 7.01 -22.35
CA LYS A 39 7.54 7.92 -23.21
C LYS A 39 7.48 9.39 -22.78
N ALA A 40 6.54 9.74 -21.90
CA ALA A 40 6.45 11.09 -21.37
C ALA A 40 7.68 11.39 -20.48
N PRO A 41 8.39 12.51 -20.69
CA PRO A 41 9.49 12.89 -19.83
C PRO A 41 8.97 13.30 -18.45
N LEU A 42 9.64 12.81 -17.39
CA LEU A 42 9.30 13.06 -15.99
C LEU A 42 10.57 13.43 -15.19
N ALA A 43 10.40 13.72 -13.89
CA ALA A 43 11.50 14.10 -13.01
C ALA A 43 12.57 12.99 -12.87
N ALA A 44 12.17 11.72 -12.99
CA ALA A 44 13.08 10.60 -13.15
C ALA A 44 12.95 10.01 -14.56
N THR A 45 14.09 9.78 -15.20
CA THR A 45 14.20 9.27 -16.56
C THR A 45 15.20 8.14 -16.66
N GLY A 46 15.11 7.34 -17.72
CA GLY A 46 16.06 6.28 -18.03
C GLY A 46 15.90 5.81 -19.47
N SER A 47 16.58 4.69 -19.79
CA SER A 47 16.60 4.12 -21.14
C SER A 47 16.22 2.66 -21.12
N VAL A 48 15.32 2.28 -22.02
CA VAL A 48 14.78 0.92 -22.11
C VAL A 48 15.85 -0.06 -22.58
N VAL A 49 15.99 -1.19 -21.88
CA VAL A 49 16.99 -2.22 -22.17
C VAL A 49 16.56 -3.15 -23.31
N ALA A 50 15.28 -3.55 -23.32
CA ALA A 50 14.70 -4.46 -24.30
C ALA A 50 13.27 -4.05 -24.63
N TYR A 51 12.76 -4.47 -25.79
CA TYR A 51 11.37 -4.22 -26.16
C TYR A 51 10.41 -4.84 -25.14
N ALA A 52 9.38 -4.08 -24.76
CA ALA A 52 8.28 -4.53 -23.92
C ALA A 52 6.98 -3.97 -24.50
N LYS A 53 5.93 -4.80 -24.53
CA LYS A 53 4.58 -4.32 -24.80
C LYS A 53 4.03 -3.61 -23.57
N LYS A 54 3.00 -2.80 -23.79
CA LYS A 54 2.19 -2.30 -22.70
C LYS A 54 1.79 -3.42 -21.73
N ASP A 55 1.89 -3.14 -20.44
CA ASP A 55 1.58 -4.00 -19.28
C ASP A 55 2.53 -5.20 -19.07
N GLU A 56 3.64 -5.30 -19.83
CA GLU A 56 4.75 -6.22 -19.56
C GLU A 56 5.80 -5.59 -18.64
N ASP A 57 6.67 -6.41 -18.05
CA ASP A 57 7.85 -5.92 -17.36
C ASP A 57 8.86 -5.32 -18.35
N VAL A 58 9.48 -4.21 -17.96
CA VAL A 58 10.49 -3.52 -18.75
C VAL A 58 11.69 -3.16 -17.90
N GLY A 59 12.88 -3.45 -18.42
CA GLY A 59 14.13 -3.02 -17.83
C GLY A 59 14.46 -1.58 -18.22
N VAL A 60 14.66 -0.71 -17.22
CA VAL A 60 15.07 0.69 -17.39
C VAL A 60 16.48 0.85 -16.82
N ALA A 61 17.44 1.13 -17.70
CA ALA A 61 18.83 1.40 -17.33
C ALA A 61 19.10 2.90 -17.21
N ARG A 62 20.23 3.24 -16.56
CA ARG A 62 20.71 4.63 -16.40
C ARG A 62 19.65 5.56 -15.79
N LEU A 63 18.89 5.03 -14.83
CA LEU A 63 17.84 5.77 -14.16
C LEU A 63 18.45 6.95 -13.40
N ASN A 64 18.00 8.16 -13.69
CA ASN A 64 18.52 9.39 -13.12
C ASN A 64 17.38 10.35 -12.79
N GLY A 65 17.55 11.14 -11.74
CA GLY A 65 16.52 12.05 -11.23
C GLY A 65 15.82 11.51 -9.99
N ILE A 66 14.63 12.05 -9.70
CA ILE A 66 13.86 11.71 -8.50
C ILE A 66 12.52 11.12 -8.92
N ILE A 67 12.22 9.91 -8.45
CA ILE A 67 10.89 9.32 -8.60
C ILE A 67 10.01 9.97 -7.54
N GLU A 68 9.12 10.86 -7.98
CA GLU A 68 8.13 11.45 -7.08
C GLU A 68 7.13 10.38 -6.65
N HIS A 69 7.07 10.13 -5.35
CA HIS A 69 6.03 9.30 -4.74
C HIS A 69 5.58 9.92 -3.42
N HIS A 70 4.33 9.66 -3.09
CA HIS A 70 3.72 10.02 -1.82
C HIS A 70 3.44 8.73 -1.07
N GLU A 71 3.72 8.73 0.23
CA GLU A 71 3.32 7.62 1.11
C GLU A 71 1.80 7.70 1.31
N GLY A 72 1.16 6.53 1.36
CA GLY A 72 -0.24 6.38 1.70
C GLY A 72 -0.48 6.54 3.20
N THR A 73 -1.74 6.73 3.57
CA THR A 73 -2.20 6.82 4.95
C THR A 73 -2.71 5.47 5.43
N VAL A 74 -2.34 5.09 6.67
CA VAL A 74 -2.86 3.88 7.31
C VAL A 74 -4.06 4.21 8.21
N HIS A 75 -5.24 3.72 7.84
CA HIS A 75 -6.45 3.76 8.66
C HIS A 75 -6.50 2.58 9.63
N VAL A 76 -6.20 2.84 10.91
CA VAL A 76 -6.18 1.82 11.96
C VAL A 76 -7.57 1.69 12.58
N CYS A 77 -8.27 0.61 12.23
CA CYS A 77 -9.64 0.33 12.58
C CYS A 77 -9.70 -0.63 13.79
N LYS A 78 -9.84 -0.06 14.99
CA LYS A 78 -9.82 -0.84 16.24
C LYS A 78 -11.14 -1.59 16.43
N VAL A 79 -11.08 -2.88 16.73
CA VAL A 79 -12.24 -3.73 17.05
C VAL A 79 -12.08 -4.42 18.40
N PRO A 80 -13.19 -4.75 19.10
CA PRO A 80 -13.10 -5.32 20.44
C PRO A 80 -12.71 -6.80 20.38
N ARG A 81 -12.14 -7.28 21.49
CA ARG A 81 -11.91 -8.71 21.73
C ARG A 81 -13.22 -9.48 21.84
N ILE A 82 -13.16 -10.80 21.63
CA ILE A 82 -14.34 -11.67 21.70
C ILE A 82 -15.04 -11.61 23.06
N GLN A 83 -14.31 -11.47 24.18
CA GLN A 83 -14.92 -11.32 25.51
C GLN A 83 -15.74 -10.03 25.67
N HIS A 84 -15.51 -9.03 24.81
CA HIS A 84 -16.21 -7.75 24.78
C HIS A 84 -17.17 -7.64 23.58
N GLY A 85 -17.63 -8.78 23.07
CA GLY A 85 -18.58 -8.87 21.95
C GLY A 85 -17.93 -9.06 20.57
N GLY A 86 -16.61 -8.90 20.45
CA GLY A 86 -15.86 -9.19 19.23
C GLY A 86 -16.42 -8.50 17.99
N SER A 87 -16.44 -9.23 16.88
CA SER A 87 -16.98 -8.76 15.60
C SER A 87 -18.46 -8.34 15.62
N ARG A 88 -19.23 -8.77 16.63
CA ARG A 88 -20.65 -8.40 16.76
C ARG A 88 -20.81 -6.99 17.29
N ASN A 89 -19.82 -6.47 18.02
CA ASN A 89 -19.84 -5.14 18.63
C ASN A 89 -19.03 -4.13 17.81
N VAL A 90 -19.12 -4.22 16.47
CA VAL A 90 -18.41 -3.36 15.52
C VAL A 90 -19.42 -2.58 14.69
N LYS A 91 -19.17 -1.28 14.49
CA LYS A 91 -19.93 -0.40 13.59
C LYS A 91 -19.67 -0.77 12.12
N LYS A 92 -20.43 -1.75 11.60
CA LYS A 92 -20.19 -2.36 10.28
C LYS A 92 -20.26 -1.37 9.12
N ASP A 93 -21.19 -0.42 9.16
CA ASP A 93 -21.35 0.55 8.07
C ASP A 93 -20.13 1.48 7.96
N GLN A 94 -19.63 1.97 9.10
CA GLN A 94 -18.39 2.77 9.16
C GLN A 94 -17.17 1.94 8.75
N LEU A 95 -17.09 0.68 9.19
CA LEU A 95 -16.03 -0.23 8.77
C LEU A 95 -16.01 -0.39 7.24
N LEU A 96 -17.18 -0.59 6.63
CA LEU A 96 -17.30 -0.80 5.19
C LEU A 96 -16.97 0.48 4.40
N GLU A 97 -17.38 1.65 4.90
CA GLU A 97 -17.05 2.95 4.30
C GLU A 97 -15.53 3.15 4.23
N ILE A 98 -14.83 2.97 5.36
CA ILE A 98 -13.35 3.10 5.42
C ILE A 98 -12.69 2.03 4.53
N ALA A 99 -13.12 0.78 4.62
CA ALA A 99 -12.54 -0.30 3.83
C ALA A 99 -12.80 -0.17 2.32
N GLY A 100 -13.82 0.59 1.92
CA GLY A 100 -14.15 0.89 0.53
C GLY A 100 -13.44 2.13 -0.04
N SER A 101 -12.83 2.96 0.82
CA SER A 101 -12.12 4.18 0.41
C SER A 101 -10.61 3.98 0.22
N VAL A 102 -10.09 2.77 0.42
CA VAL A 102 -8.66 2.45 0.45
C VAL A 102 -8.29 1.40 -0.60
N GLY A 103 -7.03 1.36 -1.00
CA GLY A 103 -6.52 0.40 -1.99
C GLY A 103 -6.18 -0.98 -1.41
N MET A 104 -5.93 -1.07 -0.09
CA MET A 104 -5.61 -2.33 0.57
C MET A 104 -6.26 -2.44 1.95
N VAL A 105 -6.84 -3.60 2.26
CA VAL A 105 -7.53 -3.90 3.52
C VAL A 105 -6.92 -5.13 4.16
N ALA A 106 -6.41 -5.00 5.38
CA ALA A 106 -5.83 -6.10 6.13
C ALA A 106 -6.57 -6.34 7.46
N ALA A 107 -6.43 -7.55 8.00
CA ALA A 107 -7.01 -7.94 9.26
C ALA A 107 -5.95 -8.54 10.19
N VAL A 108 -5.95 -8.10 11.46
CA VAL A 108 -5.11 -8.65 12.52
C VAL A 108 -6.01 -9.12 13.65
N GLY A 109 -6.07 -10.44 13.84
CA GLY A 109 -6.96 -11.11 14.81
C GLY A 109 -8.27 -11.59 14.19
N LEU A 110 -8.81 -12.69 14.72
CA LEU A 110 -9.99 -13.35 14.13
C LEU A 110 -11.25 -12.49 14.24
N GLU A 111 -11.40 -11.70 15.29
CA GLU A 111 -12.53 -10.77 15.43
C GLU A 111 -12.52 -9.71 14.32
N ALA A 112 -11.34 -9.20 13.95
CA ALA A 112 -11.19 -8.27 12.83
C ALA A 112 -11.54 -8.93 11.48
N TRP A 113 -11.05 -10.15 11.25
CA TRP A 113 -11.40 -10.92 10.05
C TRP A 113 -12.91 -11.14 9.94
N ILE A 114 -13.54 -11.62 11.01
CA ILE A 114 -14.99 -11.87 11.03
C ILE A 114 -15.77 -10.56 10.91
N ALA A 115 -15.31 -9.45 11.51
CA ALA A 115 -15.95 -8.14 11.37
C ALA A 115 -16.02 -7.72 9.90
N LEU A 116 -14.90 -7.75 9.17
CA LEU A 116 -14.83 -7.46 7.74
C LEU A 116 -15.75 -8.37 6.92
N LYS A 117 -15.63 -9.69 7.12
CA LYS A 117 -16.48 -10.67 6.42
C LYS A 117 -17.97 -10.41 6.64
N SER A 118 -18.34 -10.07 7.87
CA SER A 118 -19.73 -9.77 8.23
C SER A 118 -20.24 -8.42 7.72
N ALA A 119 -19.33 -7.51 7.38
CA ALA A 119 -19.62 -6.25 6.69
C ALA A 119 -19.61 -6.39 5.17
N GLY A 120 -19.29 -7.59 4.63
CA GLY A 120 -19.29 -7.86 3.19
C GLY A 120 -17.95 -7.60 2.49
N ARG A 121 -16.86 -7.33 3.23
CA ARG A 121 -15.51 -7.15 2.66
C ARG A 121 -14.62 -8.34 3.02
N ASN A 122 -13.91 -8.89 2.03
CA ASN A 122 -12.80 -9.80 2.30
C ASN A 122 -11.53 -8.96 2.51
N PRO A 123 -10.74 -9.22 3.57
CA PRO A 123 -9.41 -8.64 3.65
C PRO A 123 -8.53 -9.20 2.53
N ASP A 124 -7.67 -8.35 2.00
CA ASP A 124 -6.62 -8.72 1.05
C ASP A 124 -5.49 -9.48 1.78
N MET A 125 -5.34 -9.21 3.09
CA MET A 125 -4.28 -9.81 3.92
C MET A 125 -4.75 -10.14 5.34
N PHE A 126 -4.25 -11.26 5.87
CA PHE A 126 -4.41 -11.65 7.28
C PHE A 126 -3.09 -12.11 7.87
N PHE A 127 -2.41 -13.01 7.17
CA PHE A 127 -1.02 -13.33 7.46
C PHE A 127 -0.12 -12.23 6.90
N GLY A 128 0.91 -11.84 7.66
CA GLY A 128 1.80 -10.74 7.28
C GLY A 128 1.13 -9.36 7.24
N ALA A 129 -0.11 -9.22 7.73
CA ALA A 129 -0.94 -8.02 7.62
C ALA A 129 -0.24 -6.73 8.07
N ARG A 130 0.46 -6.76 9.21
CA ARG A 130 1.13 -5.57 9.78
C ARG A 130 2.20 -5.02 8.85
N GLU A 131 3.13 -5.86 8.41
CA GLU A 131 4.22 -5.42 7.55
C GLU A 131 3.73 -5.17 6.12
N GLY A 132 2.78 -5.94 5.60
CA GLY A 132 2.28 -5.67 4.24
C GLY A 132 1.51 -4.36 4.12
N VAL A 133 0.78 -3.93 5.16
CA VAL A 133 0.17 -2.59 5.20
C VAL A 133 1.23 -1.50 5.22
N ILE A 134 2.31 -1.68 5.97
CA ILE A 134 3.43 -0.72 6.01
C ILE A 134 4.09 -0.61 4.64
N GLU A 135 4.39 -1.74 4.00
CA GLU A 135 4.97 -1.76 2.66
C GLU A 135 4.03 -1.13 1.62
N ALA A 136 2.75 -1.47 1.62
CA ALA A 136 1.77 -0.88 0.71
C ALA A 136 1.66 0.64 0.89
N ALA A 137 1.62 1.11 2.13
CA ALA A 137 1.61 2.55 2.44
C ALA A 137 2.89 3.24 1.95
N PHE A 138 4.07 2.64 2.11
CA PHE A 138 5.30 3.21 1.56
C PHE A 138 5.28 3.35 0.04
N HIS A 139 4.60 2.46 -0.65
CA HIS A 139 4.44 2.52 -2.10
C HIS A 139 3.25 3.39 -2.54
N GLY A 140 2.64 4.14 -1.61
CA GLY A 140 1.61 5.13 -1.89
C GLY A 140 0.18 4.62 -1.90
N ILE A 141 -0.06 3.43 -1.35
CA ILE A 141 -1.39 2.85 -1.24
C ILE A 141 -1.99 3.24 0.10
N ASP A 142 -3.11 3.98 0.09
CA ASP A 142 -3.91 4.15 1.30
C ASP A 142 -4.45 2.79 1.76
N CYS A 143 -4.28 2.50 3.05
CA CYS A 143 -4.54 1.18 3.61
C CYS A 143 -5.54 1.28 4.77
N ALA A 144 -6.35 0.25 4.97
CA ALA A 144 -7.09 0.04 6.21
C ALA A 144 -6.61 -1.25 6.88
N ILE A 145 -6.32 -1.19 8.17
CA ILE A 145 -5.99 -2.36 8.99
C ILE A 145 -7.00 -2.48 10.12
N VAL A 146 -7.79 -3.55 10.06
CA VAL A 146 -8.74 -3.87 11.11
C VAL A 146 -8.00 -4.70 12.14
N ILE A 147 -7.91 -4.20 13.36
CA ILE A 147 -7.02 -4.74 14.37
C ILE A 147 -7.74 -4.89 15.70
N VAL A 148 -7.56 -6.06 16.30
CA VAL A 148 -8.09 -6.35 17.61
C VAL A 148 -7.34 -5.54 18.67
N ASP A 149 -8.08 -5.03 19.66
CA ASP A 149 -7.59 -4.12 20.71
C ASP A 149 -6.22 -4.48 21.33
N GLU A 150 -5.96 -5.75 21.63
CA GLU A 150 -4.68 -6.19 22.22
C GLU A 150 -3.46 -5.96 21.32
N GLU A 151 -3.66 -5.96 20.01
CA GLU A 151 -2.60 -5.79 19.00
C GLU A 151 -2.42 -4.31 18.58
N PHE A 152 -3.40 -3.47 18.90
CA PHE A 152 -3.50 -2.09 18.44
C PHE A 152 -2.31 -1.23 18.86
N THR A 153 -1.97 -1.26 20.15
CA THR A 153 -0.93 -0.38 20.72
C THR A 153 0.45 -0.67 20.13
N ASP A 154 0.79 -1.95 19.97
CA ASP A 154 2.10 -2.32 19.43
C ASP A 154 2.19 -2.03 17.93
N PHE A 155 1.09 -2.13 17.20
CA PHE A 155 1.06 -1.71 15.81
C PHE A 155 1.20 -0.19 15.63
N LEU A 156 0.60 0.63 16.51
CA LEU A 156 0.81 2.09 16.48
C LEU A 156 2.28 2.46 16.69
N LYS A 157 2.94 1.87 17.69
CA LYS A 157 4.38 2.08 17.90
C LYS A 157 5.20 1.70 16.66
N ARG A 158 4.80 0.62 15.98
CA ARG A 158 5.46 0.19 14.73
C ARG A 158 5.30 1.25 13.64
N LEU A 159 4.09 1.77 13.40
CA LEU A 159 3.85 2.86 12.44
C LEU A 159 4.67 4.12 12.76
N GLU A 160 4.71 4.52 14.04
CA GLU A 160 5.49 5.66 14.50
C GLU A 160 6.99 5.46 14.29
N SER A 161 7.51 4.26 14.59
CA SER A 161 8.93 3.94 14.39
C SER A 161 9.40 4.02 12.94
N VAL A 162 8.47 3.90 11.98
CA VAL A 162 8.75 3.97 10.55
C VAL A 162 8.22 5.27 9.92
N GLU A 163 7.78 6.21 10.76
CA GLU A 163 7.32 7.56 10.41
C GLU A 163 6.16 7.60 9.40
N LEU A 164 5.30 6.57 9.40
CA LEU A 164 4.10 6.53 8.54
C LEU A 164 2.94 7.32 9.12
N ALA A 165 2.24 8.06 8.25
CA ALA A 165 1.01 8.74 8.60
C ALA A 165 -0.13 7.73 8.87
N TYR A 166 -0.91 7.97 9.92
CA TYR A 166 -2.03 7.12 10.27
C TYR A 166 -3.22 7.89 10.82
N VAL A 167 -4.41 7.29 10.71
CA VAL A 167 -5.67 7.77 11.28
C VAL A 167 -6.30 6.65 12.08
N ILE A 168 -6.69 6.93 13.33
CA ILE A 168 -7.33 5.95 14.20
C ILE A 168 -8.85 6.05 14.05
N HIS A 169 -9.50 4.91 13.89
CA HIS A 169 -10.96 4.78 13.89
C HIS A 169 -11.41 3.86 15.01
N ASP A 170 -12.21 4.38 15.95
CA ASP A 170 -12.82 3.55 17.00
C ASP A 170 -14.18 3.01 16.54
N LEU A 171 -14.16 1.76 16.10
CA LEU A 171 -15.31 1.06 15.55
C LEU A 171 -16.09 0.27 16.60
N ILE A 172 -15.70 0.33 17.88
CA ILE A 172 -16.43 -0.34 18.95
C ILE A 172 -17.80 0.32 19.08
N ALA A 173 -18.87 -0.47 18.96
CA ALA A 173 -20.23 0.00 19.18
C ALA A 173 -20.49 0.21 20.68
N PRO A 174 -21.27 1.25 21.05
CA PRO A 174 -21.59 1.57 22.44
C PRO A 174 -22.40 0.48 23.14
#